data_AF-A0A9W8JHB2-F1
#
_entry.id   AF-A0A9W8JHB2-F1
#
_cell.length_a   1.000
_cell.length_b   1.000
_cell.length_c   1.000
_cell.angle_alpha   90.00
_cell.angle_beta   90.00
_cell.angle_gamma   90.00
#
_symmetry.space_group_name_H-M   'P 1'
#
loop_
_entity.id
_entity.type
_entity.pdbx_description
1 polymer ?
#
loop_
_entity_poly.entity_id
_entity_poly.type
_entity_poly.pdbx_seq_one_letter_code
_entity_poly.pdbx_strand_id
1 'polypeptide(L)'
;MEERKAVTRRVVGSLFDPGWIQARPERFEQLVDNATNALSVRPHAVIAKQGAALQKFKFDHLLSKIPEDVQILVVHGKLDQVIPYHCGEEIVKNIPRARFVEVGPDPGQVPSLDYGHYWYEYFDISNWYDVMHSFVSTIPELHAVM
;
A
#
# COMPACT_ATOMS: atom_id res chain seq x y z
N MET A 1 -19.41 9.45 -20.41
CA MET A 1 -18.66 10.12 -19.32
C MET A 1 -19.15 9.63 -17.96
N GLU A 2 -20.46 9.60 -17.74
CA GLU A 2 -21.08 9.01 -16.53
C GLU A 2 -20.75 7.54 -16.28
N GLU A 3 -20.86 6.67 -17.30
CA GLU A 3 -20.52 5.25 -17.16
C GLU A 3 -19.06 5.03 -16.73
N ARG A 4 -18.14 5.82 -17.31
CA ARG A 4 -16.72 5.82 -16.92
C ARG A 4 -16.55 6.20 -15.46
N LYS A 5 -17.20 7.28 -15.01
CA LYS A 5 -17.13 7.74 -13.61
C LYS A 5 -17.72 6.70 -12.65
N ALA A 6 -18.78 6.00 -13.04
CA ALA A 6 -19.37 4.93 -12.25
C ALA A 6 -18.42 3.73 -12.06
N VAL A 7 -17.77 3.27 -13.14
CA VAL A 7 -16.75 2.20 -13.07
C VAL A 7 -15.56 2.65 -12.23
N THR A 8 -15.03 3.85 -12.47
CA THR A 8 -13.93 4.41 -11.67
C THR A 8 -14.28 4.48 -10.20
N ARG A 9 -15.47 4.98 -9.85
CA ARG A 9 -15.93 5.07 -8.46
C ARG A 9 -15.92 3.71 -7.78
N ARG A 10 -16.40 2.66 -8.44
CA ARG A 10 -16.37 1.30 -7.88
C ARG A 10 -14.94 0.81 -7.64
N VAL A 11 -14.04 1.03 -8.61
CA VAL A 11 -12.64 0.61 -8.49
C VAL A 11 -11.95 1.38 -7.38
N VAL A 12 -12.02 2.71 -7.37
CA VAL A 12 -11.43 3.54 -6.30
C VAL A 12 -12.02 3.17 -4.95
N GLY A 13 -13.34 2.96 -4.87
CA GLY A 13 -14.02 2.53 -3.65
C GLY A 13 -13.49 1.22 -3.07
N SER A 14 -13.08 0.26 -3.90
CA SER A 14 -12.48 -1.00 -3.41
C SER A 14 -11.09 -0.85 -2.80
N LEU A 15 -10.46 0.32 -2.90
CA LEU A 15 -9.11 0.58 -2.38
C LEU A 15 -9.14 1.13 -0.95
N PHE A 16 -10.34 1.40 -0.42
CA PHE A 16 -10.59 1.95 0.90
C PHE A 16 -11.56 1.07 1.66
N ASP A 17 -11.52 1.13 2.98
CA ASP A 17 -12.58 0.57 3.80
C ASP A 17 -13.83 1.49 3.81
N PRO A 18 -15.03 0.94 4.07
CA PRO A 18 -16.27 1.73 4.05
C PRO A 18 -16.29 2.90 5.05
N GLY A 19 -15.64 2.76 6.21
CA GLY A 19 -15.58 3.79 7.24
C GLY A 19 -14.80 5.02 6.78
N TRP A 20 -13.67 4.82 6.09
CA TRP A 20 -12.90 5.93 5.51
C TRP A 20 -13.72 6.71 4.49
N ILE A 21 -14.44 6.02 3.60
CA ILE A 21 -15.28 6.66 2.57
C ILE A 21 -16.40 7.49 3.22
N GLN A 22 -17.07 6.94 4.23
CA GLN A 22 -18.15 7.62 4.96
C GLN A 22 -17.64 8.86 5.72
N ALA A 23 -16.43 8.77 6.30
CA ALA A 23 -15.83 9.88 7.04
C ALA A 23 -15.30 10.99 6.13
N ARG A 24 -14.93 10.68 4.88
CA ARG A 24 -14.23 11.60 3.95
C ARG A 24 -14.86 11.62 2.55
N PRO A 25 -16.17 11.89 2.42
CA PRO A 25 -16.88 11.78 1.13
C PRO A 25 -16.35 12.77 0.08
N GLU A 26 -16.01 13.99 0.47
CA GLU A 26 -15.48 14.99 -0.47
C GLU A 26 -14.11 14.59 -1.02
N ARG A 27 -13.21 14.10 -0.15
CA ARG A 27 -11.90 13.59 -0.56
C ARG A 27 -12.04 12.37 -1.46
N PHE A 28 -12.96 11.47 -1.14
CA PHE A 28 -13.27 10.31 -1.98
C PHE A 28 -13.71 10.75 -3.38
N GLU A 29 -14.63 11.71 -3.49
CA GLU A 29 -15.07 12.23 -4.79
C GLU A 29 -13.94 12.91 -5.58
N GLN A 30 -13.07 13.67 -4.92
CA GLN A 30 -11.87 14.22 -5.56
C GLN A 30 -10.97 13.13 -6.14
N LEU A 31 -10.75 12.04 -5.41
CA LEU A 31 -9.95 10.91 -5.87
C LEU A 31 -10.59 10.21 -7.07
N VAL A 32 -11.92 10.03 -7.06
CA VAL A 32 -12.69 9.49 -8.18
C VAL A 32 -12.56 10.38 -9.41
N ASP A 33 -12.68 11.69 -9.24
CA ASP A 33 -12.55 12.65 -10.33
C ASP A 33 -11.12 12.68 -10.90
N ASN A 34 -10.10 12.69 -10.03
CA ASN A 34 -8.70 12.60 -10.45
C ASN A 34 -8.43 11.32 -11.25
N ALA A 35 -8.90 10.17 -10.77
CA ALA A 35 -8.75 8.89 -11.46
C ALA A 35 -9.53 8.85 -12.79
N THR A 36 -10.69 9.50 -12.85
CA THR A 36 -11.52 9.57 -14.06
C THR A 36 -10.91 10.47 -15.14
N ASN A 37 -10.18 11.52 -14.72
CA ASN A 37 -9.60 12.54 -15.59
C ASN A 37 -8.10 12.36 -15.85
N ALA A 38 -7.46 11.35 -15.24
CA ALA A 38 -6.06 11.05 -15.47
C ALA A 38 -5.77 10.85 -16.97
N LEU A 39 -4.83 11.65 -17.49
CA LEU A 39 -4.52 11.78 -18.92
C LEU A 39 -3.99 10.48 -19.55
N SER A 40 -3.51 9.53 -18.75
CA SER A 40 -3.00 8.23 -19.20
C SER A 40 -4.06 7.14 -19.00
N VAL A 41 -4.99 7.03 -19.97
CA VAL A 41 -5.90 5.88 -20.04
C VAL A 41 -5.08 4.64 -20.38
N ARG A 42 -4.67 3.87 -19.36
CA ARG A 42 -4.16 2.52 -19.58
C ARG A 42 -5.27 1.71 -20.26
N PRO A 43 -5.07 1.17 -21.48
CA PRO A 43 -6.13 0.42 -22.15
C PRO A 43 -6.58 -0.75 -21.28
N HIS A 44 -7.90 -0.97 -21.14
CA HIS A 44 -8.43 -2.05 -20.29
C HIS A 44 -7.86 -3.43 -20.65
N ALA A 45 -7.63 -3.68 -21.93
CA ALA A 45 -6.99 -4.90 -22.40
C ALA A 45 -5.56 -5.09 -21.85
N VAL A 46 -4.82 -4.00 -21.62
CA VAL A 46 -3.49 -4.04 -21.00
C VAL A 46 -3.61 -4.34 -19.51
N ILE A 47 -4.53 -3.68 -18.80
CA ILE A 47 -4.78 -3.94 -17.36
C ILE A 47 -5.19 -5.40 -17.15
N ALA A 48 -6.09 -5.93 -17.97
CA ALA A 48 -6.51 -7.33 -17.91
C ALA A 48 -5.34 -8.30 -18.13
N LYS A 49 -4.47 -8.01 -19.11
CA LYS A 49 -3.26 -8.81 -19.36
C LYS A 49 -2.27 -8.74 -18.20
N GLN A 50 -2.10 -7.58 -17.56
CA GLN A 50 -1.28 -7.43 -16.36
C GLN A 50 -1.82 -8.26 -15.20
N GLY A 51 -3.13 -8.19 -14.94
CA GLY A 51 -3.78 -9.02 -13.92
C GLY A 51 -3.60 -10.52 -14.18
N ALA A 52 -3.83 -10.96 -15.42
CA ALA A 52 -3.61 -12.36 -15.81
C ALA A 52 -2.14 -12.80 -15.71
N ALA A 53 -1.18 -11.90 -15.93
CA ALA A 53 0.23 -12.18 -15.74
C ALA A 53 0.57 -12.33 -14.25
N LEU A 54 0.09 -11.43 -13.39
CA LEU A 54 0.31 -11.48 -11.94
C LEU A 54 -0.17 -12.80 -11.32
N GLN A 55 -1.30 -13.35 -11.79
CA GLN A 55 -1.82 -14.64 -11.30
C GLN A 55 -0.97 -15.87 -11.66
N LYS A 56 -0.03 -15.75 -12.61
CA LYS A 56 0.80 -16.89 -13.06
C LYS A 56 2.06 -17.07 -12.22
N PHE A 57 2.48 -16.03 -11.50
CA PHE A 57 3.70 -16.11 -10.71
C PHE A 57 3.37 -16.51 -9.27
N LYS A 58 4.04 -17.55 -8.79
CA LYS A 58 4.06 -17.92 -7.36
C LYS A 58 5.45 -17.63 -6.81
N PHE A 59 5.58 -16.54 -6.05
CA PHE A 59 6.86 -16.09 -5.51
C PHE A 59 7.14 -16.63 -4.10
N ASP A 60 6.23 -17.41 -3.52
CA ASP A 60 6.28 -17.85 -2.12
C ASP A 60 7.60 -18.56 -1.77
N HIS A 61 8.13 -19.35 -2.71
CA HIS A 61 9.41 -20.07 -2.59
C HIS A 61 10.66 -19.22 -2.89
N LEU A 62 10.47 -18.00 -3.37
CA LEU A 62 11.53 -17.05 -3.73
C LEU A 62 11.74 -15.97 -2.65
N LEU A 63 10.80 -15.80 -1.72
CA LEU A 63 10.93 -14.84 -0.62
C LEU A 63 12.20 -15.09 0.22
N SER A 64 12.50 -16.36 0.49
CA SER A 64 13.72 -16.76 1.22
C SER A 64 15.03 -16.57 0.42
N LYS A 65 14.93 -16.24 -0.87
CA LYS A 65 16.10 -15.98 -1.74
C LYS A 65 16.53 -14.52 -1.74
N ILE A 66 15.80 -13.63 -1.07
CA ILE A 66 16.22 -12.24 -0.95
C ILE A 66 17.53 -12.20 -0.12
N PRO A 67 18.57 -11.46 -0.57
CA PRO A 67 19.86 -11.37 0.14
C PRO A 67 19.76 -10.87 1.59
N GLU A 68 20.59 -11.41 2.47
CA GLU A 68 20.53 -11.21 3.93
C GLU A 68 20.76 -9.77 4.40
N ASP A 69 21.45 -8.97 3.60
CA ASP A 69 21.73 -7.56 3.80
C ASP A 69 20.55 -6.64 3.46
N VAL A 70 19.54 -7.13 2.73
CA VAL A 70 18.36 -6.34 2.34
C VAL A 70 17.36 -6.26 3.49
N GLN A 71 17.19 -5.08 4.08
CA GLN A 71 16.12 -4.79 5.04
C GLN A 71 14.76 -4.67 4.33
N ILE A 72 13.68 -5.15 4.96
CA ILE A 72 12.33 -5.10 4.39
C ILE A 72 11.34 -4.51 5.41
N LEU A 73 10.61 -3.49 4.98
CA LEU A 73 9.47 -2.94 5.71
C LEU A 73 8.17 -3.42 5.07
N VAL A 74 7.25 -3.94 5.88
CA VAL A 74 5.90 -4.32 5.46
C VAL A 74 4.91 -3.26 5.95
N VAL A 75 4.32 -2.53 5.01
CA VAL A 75 3.22 -1.59 5.25
C VAL A 75 1.94 -2.22 4.71
N HIS A 76 1.10 -2.73 5.62
CA HIS A 76 -0.14 -3.42 5.26
C HIS A 76 -1.16 -3.19 6.36
N GLY A 77 -2.32 -2.66 6.00
CA GLY A 77 -3.40 -2.40 6.92
C GLY A 77 -4.40 -3.55 6.99
N LYS A 78 -5.01 -3.73 8.15
CA LYS A 78 -5.99 -4.78 8.42
C LYS A 78 -7.31 -4.58 7.68
N LEU A 79 -7.57 -3.37 7.17
CA LEU A 79 -8.79 -3.02 6.46
C LEU A 79 -8.60 -3.04 4.93
N ASP A 80 -7.44 -3.46 4.42
CA ASP A 80 -7.21 -3.65 2.99
C ASP A 80 -8.21 -4.67 2.41
N GLN A 81 -9.03 -4.21 1.45
CA GLN A 81 -10.05 -5.01 0.78
C GLN A 81 -9.54 -5.68 -0.51
N VAL A 82 -8.32 -5.36 -0.94
CA VAL A 82 -7.68 -5.84 -2.17
C VAL A 82 -6.73 -7.00 -1.85
N ILE A 83 -5.90 -6.84 -0.82
CA ILE A 83 -4.91 -7.83 -0.41
C ILE A 83 -5.18 -8.25 1.04
N PRO A 84 -5.51 -9.53 1.31
CA PRO A 84 -5.74 -10.01 2.67
C PRO A 84 -4.53 -9.78 3.59
N TYR A 85 -4.79 -9.35 4.83
CA TYR A 85 -3.75 -9.02 5.81
C TYR A 85 -2.72 -10.15 6.04
N HIS A 86 -3.15 -11.42 5.96
CA HIS A 86 -2.25 -12.57 6.14
C HIS A 86 -1.11 -12.62 5.11
N CYS A 87 -1.26 -12.00 3.94
CA CYS A 87 -0.18 -11.94 2.96
C CYS A 87 1.03 -11.16 3.51
N GLY A 88 0.81 -10.09 4.29
CA GLY A 88 1.89 -9.39 4.99
C GLY A 88 2.51 -10.26 6.10
N GLU A 89 1.69 -11.01 6.82
CA GLU A 89 2.14 -11.93 7.88
C GLU A 89 3.05 -13.03 7.30
N GLU A 90 2.71 -13.54 6.11
CA GLU A 90 3.53 -14.50 5.38
C GLU A 90 4.91 -13.94 4.99
N ILE A 91 5.00 -12.64 4.63
CA ILE A 91 6.29 -12.01 4.31
C ILE A 91 7.21 -12.05 5.54
N VAL A 92 6.73 -11.58 6.69
CA VAL A 92 7.53 -11.54 7.93
C VAL A 92 7.86 -12.95 8.43
N LYS A 93 6.95 -13.92 8.25
CA LYS A 93 7.21 -15.32 8.57
C LYS A 93 8.32 -15.95 7.72
N ASN A 94 8.39 -15.61 6.43
CA ASN A 94 9.35 -16.23 5.50
C ASN A 94 10.65 -15.44 5.34
N ILE A 95 10.69 -14.18 5.79
CA ILE A 95 11.87 -13.33 5.73
C ILE A 95 12.15 -12.79 7.14
N PRO A 96 13.04 -13.41 7.92
CA PRO A 96 13.24 -13.09 9.35
C PRO A 96 13.62 -11.63 9.67
N ARG A 97 14.18 -10.91 8.70
CA ARG A 97 14.56 -9.50 8.80
C ARG A 97 13.50 -8.52 8.27
N ALA A 98 12.42 -9.04 7.71
CA ALA A 98 11.27 -8.22 7.38
C ALA A 98 10.53 -7.87 8.67
N ARG A 99 10.07 -6.62 8.78
CA ARG A 99 9.26 -6.17 9.91
C ARG A 99 8.04 -5.40 9.43
N PHE A 100 6.94 -5.53 10.16
CA PHE A 100 5.81 -4.63 9.99
C PHE A 100 6.16 -3.22 10.47
N VAL A 101 5.45 -2.23 9.93
CA VAL A 101 5.35 -0.93 10.58
C VAL A 101 4.78 -1.10 11.99
N GLU A 102 5.39 -0.42 12.96
CA GLU A 102 5.00 -0.51 14.36
C GLU A 102 3.83 0.42 14.67
N VAL A 103 3.05 0.06 15.70
CA VAL A 103 1.95 0.88 16.20
C VAL A 103 2.38 1.58 17.49
N GLY A 104 2.17 2.88 17.54
CA GLY A 104 2.42 3.67 18.73
C GLY A 104 2.52 5.17 18.43
N PRO A 105 2.83 5.98 19.46
CA PRO A 105 2.84 7.42 19.35
C PRO A 105 4.18 7.99 18.85
N ASP A 106 5.22 7.18 18.74
CA ASP A 106 6.58 7.65 18.48
C ASP A 106 6.85 7.85 16.97
N PRO A 107 7.80 8.73 16.60
CA PRO A 107 8.24 8.86 15.21
C PRO A 107 8.72 7.51 14.65
N GLY A 108 8.22 7.15 13.46
CA GLY A 108 8.48 5.85 12.84
C GLY A 108 7.37 4.83 13.07
N GLN A 109 6.34 5.18 13.84
CA GLN A 109 5.18 4.34 14.12
C GLN A 109 3.90 4.97 13.56
N VAL A 110 2.85 4.15 13.44
CA VAL A 110 1.52 4.60 13.01
C VAL A 110 0.50 4.51 14.15
N PRO A 111 -0.56 5.35 14.14
CA PRO A 111 -1.58 5.31 15.20
C PRO A 111 -2.29 3.96 15.32
N SER A 112 -2.49 3.26 14.20
CA SER A 112 -3.06 1.92 14.17
C SER A 112 -2.71 1.20 12.86
N LEU A 113 -3.05 -0.08 12.76
CA LEU A 113 -3.04 -0.82 11.48
C LEU A 113 -4.40 -0.79 10.77
N ASP A 114 -5.32 0.08 11.21
CA ASP A 114 -6.68 0.17 10.68
C ASP A 114 -6.72 1.09 9.46
N TYR A 115 -6.11 0.62 8.37
CA TYR A 115 -6.09 1.31 7.09
C TYR A 115 -6.29 0.35 5.91
N GLY A 116 -6.75 0.92 4.79
CA GLY A 116 -7.05 0.20 3.55
C GLY A 116 -5.85 0.11 2.61
N HIS A 117 -6.13 -0.25 1.35
CA HIS A 117 -5.10 -0.45 0.33
C HIS A 117 -4.33 0.84 0.02
N TYR A 118 -5.03 1.96 -0.08
CA TYR A 118 -4.43 3.29 -0.20
C TYR A 118 -4.05 3.81 1.19
N TRP A 119 -3.16 3.09 1.86
CA TRP A 119 -2.69 3.34 3.23
C TRP A 119 -2.28 4.80 3.45
N TYR A 120 -1.63 5.42 2.47
CA TYR A 120 -1.13 6.79 2.52
C TYR A 120 -2.21 7.87 2.68
N GLU A 121 -3.50 7.53 2.58
CA GLU A 121 -4.63 8.44 2.78
C GLU A 121 -5.23 8.38 4.20
N TYR A 122 -4.74 7.51 5.11
CA TYR A 122 -5.41 7.28 6.42
C TYR A 122 -4.95 8.24 7.52
N PHE A 123 -3.64 8.37 7.71
CA PHE A 123 -3.01 9.19 8.74
C PHE A 123 -2.42 10.48 8.17
N ASP A 124 -1.81 11.30 9.04
CA ASP A 124 -1.09 12.48 8.59
C ASP A 124 0.14 12.09 7.77
N ILE A 125 0.53 12.94 6.82
CA ILE A 125 1.71 12.73 5.98
C ILE A 125 2.99 12.58 6.82
N SER A 126 3.06 13.28 7.97
CA SER A 126 4.19 13.17 8.90
C SER A 126 4.35 11.75 9.46
N ASN A 127 3.26 11.04 9.76
CA ASN A 127 3.34 9.64 10.21
C ASN A 127 4.05 8.77 9.17
N TRP A 128 3.66 8.88 7.90
CA TRP A 128 4.25 8.09 6.82
C TRP A 128 5.67 8.51 6.49
N TYR A 129 5.95 9.82 6.55
CA TYR A 129 7.30 10.33 6.41
C TYR A 129 8.22 9.75 7.47
N ASP A 130 7.83 9.80 8.75
CA ASP A 130 8.64 9.32 9.86
C ASP A 130 8.86 7.79 9.79
N VAL A 131 7.84 7.03 9.39
CA VAL A 131 7.95 5.57 9.13
C VAL A 131 9.05 5.29 8.10
N MET A 132 8.99 5.95 6.95
CA MET A 132 9.96 5.73 5.86
C MET A 132 11.35 6.24 6.25
N HIS A 133 11.43 7.43 6.85
CA HIS A 133 12.67 8.05 7.27
C HIS A 133 13.38 7.21 8.34
N SER A 134 12.65 6.77 9.37
CA SER A 134 13.17 5.91 10.43
C SER A 134 13.68 4.59 9.86
N PHE A 135 12.90 3.94 8.98
CA PHE A 135 13.30 2.70 8.36
C PHE A 135 14.58 2.83 7.52
N VAL A 136 14.64 3.83 6.63
CA VAL A 136 15.80 4.05 5.76
C VAL A 136 17.04 4.48 6.56
N SER A 137 16.87 5.29 7.61
CA SER A 137 17.97 5.75 8.46
C SER A 137 18.62 4.63 9.26
N THR A 138 17.96 3.47 9.43
CA THR A 138 18.57 2.29 10.06
C THR A 138 19.55 1.54 9.15
N ILE A 139 19.70 1.95 7.89
CA ILE A 139 20.63 1.37 6.92
C ILE A 139 21.98 2.11 7.02
N PRO A 140 23.05 1.49 7.57
CA PRO A 140 24.30 2.20 7.88
C PRO A 140 25.01 2.82 6.66
N GLU A 141 24.79 2.27 5.47
CA GLU A 141 25.50 2.63 4.23
C GLU A 141 24.96 3.93 3.57
N LEU A 142 23.79 4.42 3.98
CA LEU A 142 23.21 5.67 3.47
C LEU A 142 23.63 6.92 4.27
N HIS A 143 24.27 6.74 5.42
CA HIS A 143 24.84 7.84 6.21
C HIS A 143 26.10 8.46 5.58
N ALA A 144 26.63 7.86 4.51
CA ALA A 144 27.87 8.31 3.86
C ALA A 144 27.65 9.24 2.64
N VAL A 145 26.41 9.55 2.26
CA VAL A 145 26.10 10.35 1.05
C VAL A 145 25.08 11.49 1.30
N MET A 146 24.79 11.81 2.57
CA MET A 146 24.10 13.05 2.95
C MET A 146 24.99 13.90 3.84
#